data_AF-A0AAX0KMQ7-F1
#
_entry.id   AF-A0AAX0KMQ7-F1
#
_cell.length_a   1.000
_cell.length_b   1.000
_cell.length_c   1.000
_cell.angle_alpha   90.00
_cell.angle_beta   90.00
_cell.angle_gamma   90.00
#
_symmetry.space_group_name_H-M   'P 1'
#
loop_
_entity.id
_entity.type
_entity.pdbx_description
1 polymer ?
#
loop_
_entity_poly.entity_id
_entity_poly.type
_entity_poly.pdbx_seq_one_letter_code
_entity_poly.pdbx_strand_id
1 'polypeptide(L)'
;MPHDHAPHGHHHHHDHGHSHGHSHDHAHHGHGHNHAHGEHLHSHMHHEDEAADLQVLATQFIDGFMQASDKTSYLKLAGVPFERPSSTGPKSLKLVDVELKTEWQVGTASPSFGSRELSYLPFPGEMVRERTNMSLIYVSMDEKSVLDIRDFLTQRKKEIDQ
;
A
#
# COMPACT_ATOMS: atom_id res chain seq x y z
N MET A 1 60.52 0.28 8.21
CA MET A 1 61.32 -0.25 7.09
C MET A 1 60.35 -0.83 6.07
N PRO A 2 60.34 -0.34 4.82
CA PRO A 2 59.45 -0.84 3.76
C PRO A 2 60.00 -2.14 3.17
N HIS A 3 59.11 -3.08 2.81
CA HIS A 3 59.45 -4.28 2.05
C HIS A 3 59.04 -4.08 0.59
N ASP A 4 60.02 -4.16 -0.31
CA ASP A 4 59.89 -4.12 -1.76
C ASP A 4 59.25 -5.41 -2.31
N HIS A 5 58.34 -5.23 -3.26
CA HIS A 5 57.85 -6.28 -4.15
C HIS A 5 58.54 -6.18 -5.51
N ALA A 6 59.05 -7.30 -6.02
CA ALA A 6 59.48 -7.47 -7.41
C ALA A 6 58.74 -8.67 -8.06
N PRO A 7 58.53 -8.67 -9.39
CA PRO A 7 57.41 -9.36 -10.02
C PRO A 7 57.81 -10.68 -10.69
N HIS A 8 56.91 -11.66 -10.64
CA HIS A 8 56.97 -12.85 -11.50
C HIS A 8 55.85 -12.78 -12.55
N GLY A 9 56.25 -12.57 -13.80
CA GLY A 9 55.37 -12.72 -14.96
C GLY A 9 55.35 -14.17 -15.43
N HIS A 10 54.19 -14.63 -15.92
CA HIS A 10 54.09 -15.70 -16.90
C HIS A 10 52.85 -15.45 -17.79
N HIS A 11 53.12 -15.19 -19.06
CA HIS A 11 52.17 -15.22 -20.17
C HIS A 11 51.95 -16.67 -20.61
N HIS A 12 50.71 -17.10 -20.83
CA HIS A 12 50.41 -18.15 -21.81
C HIS A 12 49.06 -17.87 -22.50
N HIS A 13 49.15 -17.53 -23.79
CA HIS A 13 48.08 -17.61 -24.77
C HIS A 13 47.95 -19.06 -25.25
N HIS A 14 46.73 -19.58 -25.36
CA HIS A 14 46.42 -20.69 -26.26
C HIS A 14 45.13 -20.42 -27.02
N ASP A 15 45.30 -20.04 -28.28
CA ASP A 15 44.33 -20.15 -29.37
C ASP A 15 44.19 -21.63 -29.75
N HIS A 16 42.97 -22.15 -29.77
CA HIS A 16 42.65 -23.43 -30.40
C HIS A 16 41.47 -23.25 -31.36
N GLY A 17 41.80 -22.99 -32.63
CA GLY A 17 40.90 -23.20 -33.75
C GLY A 17 40.76 -24.70 -34.04
N HIS A 18 39.55 -25.22 -33.89
CA HIS A 18 39.17 -26.54 -34.40
C HIS A 18 38.04 -26.39 -35.42
N SER A 19 38.44 -26.52 -36.69
CA SER A 19 37.58 -26.79 -37.84
C SER A 19 37.22 -28.27 -37.85
N HIS A 20 35.94 -28.59 -37.70
CA HIS A 20 35.38 -29.89 -38.07
C HIS A 20 34.06 -29.68 -38.83
N GLY A 21 34.11 -29.94 -40.13
CA GLY A 21 32.94 -30.04 -40.99
C GLY A 21 32.24 -31.39 -40.78
N HIS A 22 30.97 -31.34 -40.40
CA HIS A 22 30.04 -32.45 -40.55
C HIS A 22 28.73 -31.91 -41.14
N SER A 23 28.45 -32.32 -42.37
CA SER A 23 27.15 -32.17 -43.02
C SER A 23 26.14 -33.11 -42.39
N HIS A 24 25.03 -32.57 -41.91
CA HIS A 24 23.80 -33.32 -41.66
C HIS A 24 22.63 -32.55 -42.27
N ASP A 25 22.01 -33.16 -43.28
CA ASP A 25 20.77 -32.70 -43.88
C ASP A 25 19.56 -33.33 -43.17
N HIS A 26 18.55 -32.47 -43.02
CA HIS A 26 17.12 -32.69 -42.78
C HIS A 26 16.54 -32.93 -41.38
N ALA A 27 15.71 -31.92 -41.03
CA ALA A 27 14.34 -32.02 -40.54
C ALA A 27 14.10 -31.99 -39.04
N HIS A 28 14.12 -30.79 -38.46
CA HIS A 28 13.12 -30.42 -37.45
C HIS A 28 12.61 -28.99 -37.69
N HIS A 29 11.34 -28.90 -38.11
CA HIS A 29 10.53 -27.70 -38.03
C HIS A 29 10.37 -27.29 -36.56
N GLY A 30 10.52 -25.99 -36.29
CA GLY A 30 10.23 -25.42 -34.98
C GLY A 30 10.77 -24.01 -34.77
N HIS A 31 10.54 -23.09 -35.72
CA HIS A 31 10.60 -21.67 -35.39
C HIS A 31 9.43 -21.36 -34.45
N GLY A 32 9.74 -21.22 -33.17
CA GLY A 32 8.79 -20.87 -32.12
C GLY A 32 9.49 -20.16 -30.97
N HIS A 33 10.35 -19.19 -31.28
CA HIS A 33 10.78 -18.23 -30.27
C HIS A 33 9.62 -17.26 -30.05
N ASN A 34 8.80 -17.55 -29.06
CA ASN A 34 7.76 -16.65 -28.59
C ASN A 34 8.43 -15.31 -28.26
N HIS A 35 8.08 -14.31 -29.05
CA HIS A 35 8.40 -12.91 -28.80
C HIS A 35 7.95 -12.53 -27.39
N ALA A 36 8.76 -11.65 -26.78
CA ALA A 36 8.38 -10.57 -25.87
C ALA A 36 7.01 -10.72 -25.19
N HIS A 37 7.01 -10.79 -23.87
CA HIS A 37 6.25 -9.87 -23.00
C HIS A 37 6.58 -10.22 -21.54
N GLY A 38 7.68 -9.67 -21.05
CA GLY A 38 7.93 -9.55 -19.61
C GLY A 38 7.10 -8.43 -18.97
N GLU A 39 5.85 -8.24 -19.41
CA GLU A 39 4.98 -7.13 -18.98
C GLU A 39 3.70 -7.59 -18.28
N HIS A 40 3.70 -8.77 -17.64
CA HIS A 40 2.49 -9.27 -16.95
C HIS A 40 2.76 -9.82 -15.54
N LEU A 41 3.68 -9.20 -14.77
CA LEU A 41 3.93 -9.59 -13.37
C LEU A 41 3.61 -8.50 -12.33
N HIS A 42 3.00 -7.37 -12.70
CA HIS A 42 2.75 -6.25 -11.78
C HIS A 42 1.27 -6.03 -11.38
N SER A 43 0.37 -6.99 -11.58
CA SER A 43 -1.06 -6.81 -11.23
C SER A 43 -1.33 -6.72 -9.72
N HIS A 44 -0.39 -7.11 -8.86
CA HIS A 44 -0.57 -7.12 -7.40
C HIS A 44 -0.07 -5.87 -6.66
N MET A 45 0.68 -4.97 -7.30
CA MET A 45 1.27 -3.80 -6.61
C MET A 45 0.36 -2.57 -6.55
N HIS A 46 -0.54 -2.40 -7.51
CA HIS A 46 -1.38 -1.20 -7.60
C HIS A 46 -2.26 -0.96 -6.37
N HIS A 47 -2.75 -2.02 -5.71
CA HIS A 47 -3.61 -1.89 -4.53
C HIS A 47 -2.83 -1.50 -3.26
N GLU A 48 -1.58 -1.93 -3.12
CA GLU A 48 -0.75 -1.58 -1.96
C GLU A 48 -0.34 -0.10 -2.02
N ASP A 49 -0.01 0.38 -3.21
CA ASP A 49 0.34 1.79 -3.44
C ASP A 49 -0.85 2.72 -3.16
N GLU A 50 -2.06 2.38 -3.62
CA GLU A 50 -3.26 3.19 -3.34
C GLU A 50 -3.60 3.26 -1.84
N ALA A 51 -3.44 2.17 -1.11
CA ALA A 51 -3.69 2.14 0.33
C ALA A 51 -2.66 2.97 1.11
N ALA A 52 -1.38 2.92 0.70
CA ALA A 52 -0.32 3.72 1.28
C ALA A 52 -0.55 5.22 1.03
N ASP A 53 -0.90 5.59 -0.20
CA ASP A 53 -1.27 6.97 -0.55
C ASP A 53 -2.44 7.48 0.29
N LEU A 54 -3.49 6.66 0.42
CA LEU A 54 -4.67 7.02 1.21
C LEU A 54 -4.32 7.19 2.70
N GLN A 55 -3.41 6.38 3.23
CA GLN A 55 -2.92 6.53 4.59
C GLN A 55 -2.18 7.85 4.80
N VAL A 56 -1.35 8.28 3.83
CA VAL A 56 -0.68 9.59 3.87
C VAL A 56 -1.72 10.72 3.87
N LEU A 57 -2.71 10.65 2.97
CA LEU A 57 -3.78 11.65 2.90
C LEU A 57 -4.58 11.73 4.21
N ALA A 58 -4.94 10.58 4.79
CA ALA A 58 -5.66 10.53 6.06
C ALA A 58 -4.84 11.14 7.20
N THR A 59 -3.54 10.83 7.26
CA THR A 59 -2.63 11.40 8.27
C THR A 59 -2.56 12.92 8.16
N GLN A 60 -2.34 13.46 6.95
CA GLN A 60 -2.29 14.91 6.71
C GLN A 60 -3.63 15.59 7.01
N PHE A 61 -4.75 14.95 6.67
CA PHE A 61 -6.07 15.47 6.98
C PHE A 61 -6.28 15.59 8.50
N ILE A 62 -5.92 14.55 9.24
CA ILE A 62 -6.04 14.52 10.71
C ILE A 62 -5.15 15.58 11.33
N ASP A 63 -3.90 15.67 10.92
CA ASP A 63 -2.96 16.68 11.41
C ASP A 63 -3.47 18.10 11.16
N GLY A 64 -3.94 18.38 9.93
CA GLY A 64 -4.54 19.66 9.58
C GLY A 64 -5.80 19.96 10.39
N PHE A 65 -6.66 18.96 10.60
CA PHE A 65 -7.85 19.11 11.44
C PHE A 65 -7.47 19.44 12.88
N MET A 66 -6.50 18.74 13.47
CA MET A 66 -6.05 19.00 14.84
C MET A 66 -5.43 20.40 14.99
N GLN A 67 -4.70 20.88 13.98
CA GLN A 67 -4.04 22.18 14.01
C GLN A 67 -4.97 23.36 13.68
N ALA A 68 -6.07 23.13 12.94
CA ALA A 68 -6.98 24.20 12.54
C ALA A 68 -7.60 24.95 13.74
N SER A 69 -7.52 26.27 13.76
CA SER A 69 -8.14 27.08 14.82
C SER A 69 -9.67 27.04 14.78
N ASP A 70 -10.24 26.89 13.58
CA ASP A 70 -11.67 26.68 13.36
C ASP A 70 -11.89 25.34 12.66
N LYS A 71 -12.33 24.35 13.44
CA LYS A 71 -12.59 22.98 12.98
C LYS A 71 -13.71 22.93 11.94
N THR A 72 -14.77 23.72 12.12
CA THR A 72 -15.91 23.73 11.21
C THR A 72 -15.52 24.30 9.86
N SER A 73 -14.77 25.41 9.83
CA SER A 73 -14.27 25.99 8.59
C SER A 73 -13.30 25.06 7.87
N TYR A 74 -12.43 24.35 8.59
CA TYR A 74 -11.55 23.34 8.00
C TYR A 74 -12.34 22.24 7.29
N LEU A 75 -13.36 21.67 7.95
CA LEU A 75 -14.21 20.63 7.35
C LEU A 75 -14.94 21.12 6.10
N LYS A 76 -15.44 22.37 6.12
CA LYS A 76 -16.07 22.99 4.94
C LYS A 76 -15.10 23.15 3.78
N LEU A 77 -13.89 23.65 4.05
CA LEU A 77 -12.84 23.81 3.03
C LEU A 77 -12.41 22.47 2.45
N ALA A 78 -12.34 21.42 3.26
CA ALA A 78 -12.03 20.08 2.80
C ALA A 78 -13.17 19.39 2.03
N GLY A 79 -14.34 20.03 1.93
CA GLY A 79 -15.51 19.50 1.22
C GLY A 79 -16.26 18.41 1.98
N VAL A 80 -16.12 18.35 3.31
CA VAL A 80 -16.91 17.42 4.13
C VAL A 80 -18.38 17.85 4.10
N PRO A 81 -19.31 16.99 3.67
CA PRO A 81 -20.73 17.33 3.66
C PRO A 81 -21.27 17.40 5.09
N PHE A 82 -21.96 18.48 5.45
CA PHE A 82 -22.61 18.59 6.76
C PHE A 82 -23.99 17.92 6.78
N GLU A 83 -24.52 17.63 5.60
CA GLU A 83 -25.73 16.86 5.39
C GLU A 83 -25.49 15.79 4.33
N ARG A 84 -25.98 14.58 4.58
CA ARG A 84 -25.89 13.47 3.63
C ARG A 84 -27.19 12.68 3.55
N PRO A 85 -27.47 11.97 2.45
CA PRO A 85 -28.63 11.10 2.36
C PRO A 85 -28.59 9.99 3.43
N SER A 86 -29.76 9.70 4.00
CA SER A 86 -29.99 8.53 4.85
C SER A 86 -30.04 7.25 4.02
N SER A 87 -29.65 6.13 4.63
CA SER A 87 -29.81 4.80 4.02
C SER A 87 -31.24 4.26 4.13
N THR A 88 -32.05 4.82 5.03
CA THR A 88 -33.37 4.30 5.42
C THR A 88 -34.55 5.19 4.97
N GLY A 89 -34.30 6.33 4.32
CA GLY A 89 -35.38 7.18 3.82
C GLY A 89 -34.94 8.54 3.27
N PRO A 90 -35.90 9.46 3.03
CA PRO A 90 -35.65 10.76 2.41
C PRO A 90 -35.02 11.80 3.34
N LYS A 91 -34.90 11.50 4.65
CA LYS A 91 -34.36 12.43 5.64
C LYS A 91 -32.84 12.57 5.47
N SER A 92 -32.31 13.77 5.62
CA SER A 92 -30.86 13.97 5.67
C SER A 92 -30.31 13.61 7.04
N LEU A 93 -29.13 12.97 7.07
CA LEU A 93 -28.32 12.84 8.26
C LEU A 93 -27.48 14.10 8.41
N LYS A 94 -27.37 14.61 9.64
CA LYS A 94 -26.61 15.82 9.99
C LYS A 94 -25.29 15.41 10.64
N LEU A 95 -24.18 16.00 10.20
CA LEU A 95 -22.89 15.85 10.89
C LEU A 95 -22.99 16.50 12.27
N VAL A 96 -22.77 15.74 13.32
CA VAL A 96 -22.84 16.23 14.71
C VAL A 96 -21.52 16.14 15.44
N ASP A 97 -20.74 15.08 15.18
CA ASP A 97 -19.48 14.85 15.87
C ASP A 97 -18.39 14.40 14.90
N VAL A 98 -17.15 14.66 15.33
CA VAL A 98 -15.94 14.14 14.73
C VAL A 98 -15.19 13.37 15.81
N GLU A 99 -14.92 12.10 15.57
CA GLU A 99 -14.26 11.21 16.52
C GLU A 99 -12.83 10.94 16.05
N LEU A 100 -11.85 11.07 16.96
CA LEU A 100 -10.48 10.61 16.75
C LEU A 100 -10.18 9.46 17.72
N LYS A 101 -9.53 8.41 17.20
CA LYS A 101 -9.09 7.26 17.99
C LYS A 101 -7.63 6.98 17.72
N THR A 102 -6.84 7.00 18.78
CA THR A 102 -5.44 6.58 18.74
C THR A 102 -5.34 5.11 19.14
N GLU A 103 -4.69 4.32 18.30
CA GLU A 103 -4.54 2.87 18.45
C GLU A 103 -3.08 2.47 18.30
N TRP A 104 -2.65 1.45 19.07
CA TRP A 104 -1.34 0.83 18.94
C TRP A 104 -1.52 -0.66 18.69
N GLN A 105 -0.98 -1.14 17.57
CA GLN A 105 -0.93 -2.58 17.32
C GLN A 105 0.31 -3.15 17.99
N VAL A 106 0.11 -4.01 18.99
CA VAL A 106 1.18 -4.58 19.81
C VAL A 106 1.60 -6.01 19.40
N GLY A 107 0.91 -6.61 18.44
CA GLY A 107 1.22 -7.95 17.93
C GLY A 107 0.18 -8.49 16.95
N THR A 108 0.37 -9.73 16.52
CA THR A 108 -0.59 -10.50 15.72
C THR A 108 -0.97 -11.78 16.44
N ALA A 109 -2.17 -12.29 16.13
CA ALA A 109 -2.62 -13.59 16.57
C ALA A 109 -3.16 -14.36 15.36
N SER A 110 -2.77 -15.62 15.20
CA SER A 110 -3.29 -16.51 14.16
C SER A 110 -3.92 -17.77 14.75
N PRO A 111 -4.96 -18.34 14.11
CA PRO A 111 -5.54 -19.61 14.54
C PRO A 111 -4.49 -20.72 14.50
N SER A 112 -4.43 -21.53 15.56
CA SER A 112 -3.55 -22.70 15.58
C SER A 112 -4.21 -23.86 14.82
N PHE A 113 -3.42 -24.61 14.07
CA PHE A 113 -3.94 -25.74 13.31
C PHE A 113 -4.38 -26.88 14.25
N GLY A 114 -5.66 -27.24 14.20
CA GLY A 114 -6.20 -28.39 14.95
C GLY A 114 -6.45 -28.14 16.44
N SER A 115 -6.29 -26.91 16.95
CA SER A 115 -6.62 -26.56 18.34
C SER A 115 -7.49 -25.30 18.41
N ARG A 116 -8.09 -25.05 19.57
CA ARG A 116 -8.86 -23.82 19.85
C ARG A 116 -7.97 -22.70 20.42
N GLU A 117 -6.66 -22.81 20.25
CA GLU A 117 -5.67 -21.85 20.76
C GLU A 117 -5.20 -20.89 19.66
N LEU A 118 -4.70 -19.73 20.06
CA LEU A 118 -4.12 -18.73 19.17
C LEU A 118 -2.60 -18.74 19.30
N SER A 119 -1.90 -18.68 18.16
CA SER A 119 -0.47 -18.39 18.12
C SER A 119 -0.28 -16.87 18.18
N TYR A 120 0.30 -16.37 19.27
CA TYR A 120 0.52 -14.93 19.49
C TYR A 120 1.96 -14.52 19.17
N LEU A 121 2.13 -13.48 18.35
CA LEU A 121 3.40 -12.91 17.94
C LEU A 121 3.45 -11.43 18.32
N PRO A 122 4.06 -11.06 19.46
CA PRO A 122 4.21 -9.67 19.84
C PRO A 122 5.14 -8.96 18.85
N PHE A 123 4.82 -7.72 18.53
CA PHE A 123 5.71 -6.89 17.73
C PHE A 123 6.91 -6.41 18.56
N PRO A 124 8.11 -6.32 17.96
CA PRO A 124 9.20 -5.55 18.54
C PRO A 124 8.73 -4.14 18.90
N GLY A 125 9.22 -3.57 20.01
CA GLY A 125 8.78 -2.24 20.48
C GLY A 125 8.91 -1.15 19.41
N GLU A 126 9.96 -1.21 18.60
CA GLU A 126 10.21 -0.28 17.47
C GLU A 126 9.18 -0.41 16.33
N MET A 127 8.47 -1.54 16.25
CA MET A 127 7.42 -1.79 15.26
C MET A 127 6.02 -1.41 15.77
N VAL A 128 5.86 -1.17 17.08
CA VAL A 128 4.59 -0.68 17.64
C VAL A 128 4.47 0.80 17.30
N ARG A 129 3.64 1.10 16.32
CA ARG A 129 3.39 2.47 15.87
C ARG A 129 2.00 2.93 16.28
N GLU A 130 1.94 4.21 16.60
CA GLU A 130 0.68 4.92 16.78
C GLU A 130 -0.08 4.99 15.45
N ARG A 131 -1.37 4.69 15.48
CA ARG A 131 -2.30 4.86 14.38
C ARG A 131 -3.47 5.72 14.85
N THR A 132 -3.59 6.90 14.26
CA THR A 132 -4.73 7.79 14.53
C THR A 132 -5.75 7.59 13.44
N ASN A 133 -6.93 7.11 13.83
CA ASN A 133 -8.11 7.01 12.97
C ASN A 133 -9.06 8.17 13.26
N MET A 134 -9.86 8.53 12.26
CA MET A 134 -10.85 9.60 12.38
C MET A 134 -12.15 9.19 11.71
N SER A 135 -13.27 9.55 12.34
CA SER A 135 -14.61 9.24 11.85
C SER A 135 -15.53 10.46 11.95
N LEU A 136 -16.40 10.61 10.97
CA LEU A 136 -17.44 11.62 10.92
C LEU A 136 -18.77 10.97 11.33
N ILE A 137 -19.41 11.51 12.36
CA ILE A 137 -20.63 10.95 12.94
C ILE A 137 -21.83 11.75 12.48
N TYR A 138 -22.69 11.09 11.73
CA TYR A 138 -23.93 11.64 11.22
C TYR A 138 -25.12 11.04 11.94
N VAL A 139 -26.11 11.87 12.26
CA VAL A 139 -27.34 11.42 12.92
C VAL A 139 -28.58 12.03 12.28
N SER A 140 -29.66 11.27 12.36
CA SER A 140 -31.04 11.79 12.29
C SER A 140 -31.80 11.30 13.52
N MET A 141 -33.11 11.51 13.55
CA MET A 141 -33.95 10.96 14.62
C MET A 141 -33.94 9.42 14.66
N ASP A 142 -33.73 8.76 13.52
CA ASP A 142 -33.97 7.33 13.34
C ASP A 142 -32.70 6.55 12.97
N GLU A 143 -31.59 7.23 12.68
CA GLU A 143 -30.36 6.61 12.15
C GLU A 143 -29.12 7.32 12.69
N LYS A 144 -28.11 6.52 13.07
CA LYS A 144 -26.73 6.95 13.27
C LYS A 144 -25.86 6.29 12.21
N SER A 145 -25.08 7.08 11.49
CA SER A 145 -24.11 6.62 10.50
C SER A 145 -22.73 7.14 10.85
N VAL A 146 -21.73 6.27 10.74
CA VAL A 146 -20.33 6.60 10.97
C VAL A 146 -19.59 6.45 9.65
N LEU A 147 -18.91 7.50 9.23
CA LEU A 147 -18.10 7.52 8.01
C LEU A 147 -16.62 7.61 8.39
N ASP A 148 -15.84 6.59 8.04
CA ASP A 148 -14.38 6.61 8.20
C ASP A 148 -13.77 7.68 7.29
N ILE A 149 -12.76 8.39 7.77
CA ILE A 149 -12.12 9.45 6.99
C ILE A 149 -11.49 8.92 5.69
N ARG A 150 -11.00 7.68 5.69
CA ARG A 150 -10.40 7.05 4.50
C ARG A 150 -11.44 6.81 3.42
N ASP A 151 -12.65 6.42 3.79
CA ASP A 151 -13.75 6.26 2.84
C ASP A 151 -14.14 7.61 2.22
N PHE A 152 -14.23 8.66 3.05
CA PHE A 152 -14.46 10.02 2.58
C PHE A 152 -13.36 10.49 1.61
N LEU A 153 -12.09 10.33 1.98
CA LEU A 153 -10.95 10.75 1.16
C LEU A 153 -10.86 9.95 -0.14
N THR A 154 -11.19 8.66 -0.13
CA THR A 154 -11.28 7.84 -1.33
C THR A 154 -12.32 8.38 -2.30
N GLN A 155 -13.50 8.75 -1.78
CA GLN A 155 -14.54 9.37 -2.60
C GLN A 155 -14.09 10.73 -3.15
N ARG A 156 -13.51 11.59 -2.30
CA ARG A 156 -13.02 12.91 -2.72
C ARG A 156 -11.89 12.84 -3.75
N LYS A 157 -10.96 11.91 -3.62
CA LYS A 157 -9.89 11.67 -4.60
C LYS A 157 -10.49 11.34 -5.97
N LYS A 158 -11.45 10.41 -6.01
CA LYS A 158 -12.17 10.05 -7.26
C LYS A 158 -12.91 11.24 -7.88
N GLU A 159 -13.48 12.13 -7.08
CA GLU A 159 -14.18 13.33 -7.58
C GLU A 159 -13.24 14.43 -8.09
N ILE A 160 -11.99 14.47 -7.60
CA ILE A 160 -10.98 15.47 -8.01
C ILE A 160 -10.20 15.00 -9.25
N ASP A 161 -9.95 13.70 -9.35
CA ASP A 161 -9.20 13.09 -10.46
C ASP A 161 -10.04 12.94 -11.75
N GLN A 162 -11.35 13.25 -11.69
CA GLN A 162 -12.29 13.26 -12.82
C GLN A 162 -12.36 14.63 -13.50
#